data_AF-A0A0M3I728-F1
#
_entry.id   AF-A0A0M3I728-F1
#
_cell.length_a   1.000
_cell.length_b   1.000
_cell.length_c   1.000
_cell.angle_alpha   90.00
_cell.angle_beta   90.00
_cell.angle_gamma   90.00
#
_symmetry.space_group_name_H-M   'P 1'
#
loop_
_entity.id
_entity.type
_entity.pdbx_description
1 polymer ?
#
loop_
_entity_poly.entity_id
_entity_poly.type
_entity_poly.pdbx_seq_one_letter_code
_entity_poly.pdbx_strand_id
1 'polypeptide(L)'
;MIIFKGHWMICSLFGHQPLICCHRMENQRVFVVSEKFFKTAATNLVATTDNPFGYGMMYSLCAFPLRRILPERRELTSSAWYGENIFDSGSGEMVNESSLMKVDELFKHVTGSQKGIGYGIVKILAVNVPGAVIYMTDTHNCMLRDSLRKLDAELGKSMKAEVRIHQLDITNLFSINKFFEHLKAEHGGFDVLVNNAGIRFNNQLDETLNQARLTIATNYEGTKLVSQQLFPLMRDGGRVVNIASRSGTIRSYDPQIKAKLSDKALTIADVDAYVQDFLTAFENNECASKGYPKSSYRVSKTTLILLARIWARQLAQRRIVVNACCPGYVNTDMSRGMNSPLTIEQGASTPAYLATLQGDEPNGEFVYLKKVVPWY
;
A
#
# COMPACT_ATOMS: atom_id res chain seq x y z
N MET A 1 -41.74 32.69 30.50
CA MET A 1 -42.56 33.64 31.30
C MET A 1 -42.01 33.61 32.73
N ILE A 2 -41.34 34.70 33.11
CA ILE A 2 -41.11 35.31 34.46
C ILE A 2 -41.48 34.41 35.68
N ILE A 3 -40.68 34.20 36.75
CA ILE A 3 -40.17 35.15 37.76
C ILE A 3 -39.07 34.51 38.65
N PHE A 4 -38.21 35.41 39.15
CA PHE A 4 -37.01 35.38 40.00
C PHE A 4 -37.06 34.85 41.46
N LYS A 5 -35.82 34.74 42.00
CA LYS A 5 -35.29 35.01 43.38
C LYS A 5 -34.75 33.72 44.03
N GLY A 6 -33.47 33.55 44.39
CA GLY A 6 -32.45 34.48 44.88
C GLY A 6 -32.13 34.11 46.33
N HIS A 7 -30.86 33.80 46.66
CA HIS A 7 -30.07 34.20 47.85
C HIS A 7 -28.85 33.29 48.05
N TRP A 8 -27.71 33.92 48.36
CA TRP A 8 -26.40 33.35 48.66
C TRP A 8 -26.23 33.11 50.17
N MET A 9 -25.38 32.15 50.56
CA MET A 9 -24.56 32.27 51.78
C MET A 9 -23.27 31.44 51.65
N ILE A 10 -22.13 32.07 51.95
CA ILE A 10 -20.76 31.51 52.03
C ILE A 10 -20.35 31.49 53.52
N CYS A 11 -19.68 30.43 53.96
CA CYS A 11 -18.65 30.39 55.03
C CYS A 11 -17.78 29.14 54.75
N SER A 12 -16.49 29.26 54.35
CA SER A 12 -15.27 29.35 55.17
C SER A 12 -15.07 28.14 56.11
N LEU A 13 -13.91 27.50 56.32
CA LEU A 13 -12.49 27.73 56.02
C LEU A 13 -11.69 26.48 56.51
N PHE A 14 -10.40 26.38 56.11
CA PHE A 14 -9.26 25.63 56.70
C PHE A 14 -9.02 24.14 56.43
N GLY A 15 -7.74 23.85 56.09
CA GLY A 15 -7.00 22.73 56.69
C GLY A 15 -6.19 21.85 55.73
N HIS A 16 -4.85 21.90 55.83
CA HIS A 16 -3.86 21.24 54.98
C HIS A 16 -3.54 19.76 55.36
N GLN A 17 -3.15 19.01 54.32
CA GLN A 17 -2.36 17.74 54.23
C GLN A 17 -3.02 16.37 54.50
N PRO A 18 -2.78 15.38 53.61
CA PRO A 18 -2.81 13.96 53.97
C PRO A 18 -1.41 13.34 54.04
N LEU A 19 -1.18 12.60 55.14
CA LEU A 19 -0.15 11.58 55.31
C LEU A 19 -0.57 10.27 54.62
N ILE A 20 0.45 9.55 54.17
CA ILE A 20 0.45 8.29 53.41
C ILE A 20 -0.22 7.15 54.19
N CYS A 21 -1.06 6.34 53.53
CA CYS A 21 -1.02 4.88 53.72
C CYS A 21 -1.65 4.13 52.53
N CYS A 22 -0.87 3.24 51.92
CA CYS A 22 -1.29 2.33 50.86
C CYS A 22 -2.19 1.22 51.41
N HIS A 23 -3.30 0.93 50.72
CA HIS A 23 -3.75 -0.45 50.52
C HIS A 23 -4.32 -0.63 49.11
N ARG A 24 -4.12 -1.85 48.60
CA ARG A 24 -4.03 -2.22 47.20
C ARG A 24 -5.29 -2.96 46.75
N MET A 25 -5.74 -2.56 45.55
CA MET A 25 -6.57 -3.26 44.55
C MET A 25 -8.02 -3.62 44.89
N GLU A 26 -8.94 -3.00 44.15
CA GLU A 26 -10.15 -3.66 43.65
C GLU A 26 -10.41 -3.36 42.17
N ASN A 27 -11.01 -4.34 41.53
CA ASN A 27 -11.30 -4.50 40.11
C ASN A 27 -12.37 -3.53 39.56
N GLN A 28 -12.45 -3.50 38.21
CA GLN A 28 -13.65 -3.30 37.37
C GLN A 28 -13.79 -1.98 36.56
N ARG A 29 -13.58 -2.15 35.25
CA ARG A 29 -14.49 -1.91 34.10
C ARG A 29 -15.33 -0.61 34.00
N VAL A 30 -15.06 0.11 32.89
CA VAL A 30 -15.99 0.69 31.86
C VAL A 30 -17.03 1.72 32.37
N PHE A 31 -17.13 2.95 31.83
CA PHE A 31 -17.98 3.37 30.69
C PHE A 31 -17.74 4.84 30.27
N VAL A 32 -18.39 5.20 29.16
CA VAL A 32 -18.22 6.27 28.15
C VAL A 32 -18.91 7.62 28.53
N VAL A 33 -18.67 8.65 27.67
CA VAL A 33 -19.42 9.92 27.37
C VAL A 33 -19.26 11.05 28.42
N SER A 34 -19.12 12.36 28.13
CA SER A 34 -19.68 13.24 27.09
C SER A 34 -19.05 14.65 27.10
N GLU A 35 -19.21 15.35 25.99
CA GLU A 35 -18.83 16.73 25.64
C GLU A 35 -19.64 17.85 26.38
N LYS A 36 -19.00 19.04 26.52
CA LYS A 36 -19.52 20.45 26.53
C LYS A 36 -19.62 21.30 27.83
N PHE A 37 -19.30 22.59 27.60
CA PHE A 37 -19.49 23.86 28.35
C PHE A 37 -18.42 24.19 29.42
N PHE A 38 -17.68 25.33 29.37
CA PHE A 38 -18.11 26.73 29.24
C PHE A 38 -17.06 27.67 28.57
N LYS A 39 -17.53 28.68 27.80
CA LYS A 39 -16.85 29.97 27.49
C LYS A 39 -17.11 30.93 28.69
N THR A 40 -16.35 31.96 29.07
CA THR A 40 -16.05 33.21 28.34
C THR A 40 -15.26 34.15 29.26
N ALA A 41 -14.21 34.79 28.76
CA ALA A 41 -13.85 36.21 28.95
C ALA A 41 -12.73 36.50 27.93
N ALA A 42 -12.99 37.13 26.78
CA ALA A 42 -13.04 38.60 26.59
C ALA A 42 -11.68 39.24 26.91
N THR A 43 -11.00 40.03 26.08
CA THR A 43 -11.09 40.46 24.67
C THR A 43 -9.76 41.21 24.40
N ASN A 44 -9.39 41.33 23.13
CA ASN A 44 -8.55 42.41 22.58
C ASN A 44 -7.07 42.51 23.00
N LEU A 45 -6.19 42.07 22.10
CA LEU A 45 -5.03 42.87 21.71
C LEU A 45 -4.76 42.66 20.22
N VAL A 46 -5.11 43.69 19.45
CA VAL A 46 -4.62 43.91 18.09
C VAL A 46 -3.18 44.38 18.23
N ALA A 47 -2.25 43.67 17.59
CA ALA A 47 -0.95 44.22 17.23
C ALA A 47 -0.50 43.56 15.93
N THR A 48 -0.73 44.28 14.84
CA THR A 48 -0.03 44.17 13.57
C THR A 48 1.46 44.42 13.78
N THR A 49 2.34 43.55 13.29
CA THR A 49 3.61 43.94 12.64
C THR A 49 4.12 42.80 11.76
N ASP A 50 4.16 43.08 10.46
CA ASP A 50 5.04 42.40 9.52
C ASP A 50 6.50 42.69 9.88
N ASN A 51 7.36 41.67 9.85
CA ASN A 51 8.76 41.86 9.47
C ASN A 51 9.33 40.57 8.83
N PRO A 52 9.83 40.64 7.58
CA PRO A 52 10.45 39.52 6.88
C PRO A 52 11.98 39.48 7.06
N PHE A 53 12.58 38.35 6.67
CA PHE A 53 14.02 38.02 6.60
C PHE A 53 14.72 37.54 7.88
N GLY A 54 15.33 36.35 7.79
CA GLY A 54 16.41 35.96 8.71
C GLY A 54 16.64 34.45 8.82
N TYR A 55 17.63 33.95 8.09
CA TYR A 55 18.23 32.61 8.17
C TYR A 55 18.70 32.24 9.60
N GLY A 56 18.74 30.93 9.91
CA GLY A 56 19.54 30.42 11.03
C GLY A 56 19.33 28.94 11.36
N MET A 57 20.21 28.07 10.84
CA MET A 57 20.53 26.77 11.43
C MET A 57 21.15 26.95 12.83
N MET A 58 20.84 26.08 13.81
CA MET A 58 21.83 25.35 14.65
C MET A 58 21.23 24.67 15.91
N TYR A 59 21.68 23.43 16.12
CA TYR A 59 21.88 22.63 17.36
C TYR A 59 20.69 22.35 18.31
N SER A 60 20.25 21.09 18.42
CA SER A 60 20.76 20.03 19.33
C SER A 60 20.35 20.23 20.79
N LEU A 61 19.58 19.26 21.31
CA LEU A 61 19.71 18.72 22.66
C LEU A 61 18.88 17.42 22.77
N CYS A 62 19.55 16.30 22.53
CA CYS A 62 19.13 15.00 23.03
C CYS A 62 19.34 14.96 24.55
N ALA A 63 18.35 14.45 25.30
CA ALA A 63 18.53 14.06 26.69
C ALA A 63 18.14 12.58 26.85
N PHE A 64 19.16 11.75 27.09
CA PHE A 64 19.04 10.41 27.67
C PHE A 64 18.75 10.50 29.18
N PRO A 65 18.28 9.41 29.78
CA PRO A 65 18.94 8.93 30.99
C PRO A 65 19.45 7.50 30.85
N LEU A 66 20.73 7.35 31.23
CA LEU A 66 21.42 6.12 31.55
C LEU A 66 20.76 5.38 32.72
N ARG A 67 20.70 4.05 32.64
CA ARG A 67 21.15 3.17 33.74
C ARG A 67 21.69 1.85 33.20
N ARG A 68 22.81 1.46 33.79
CA ARG A 68 23.75 0.39 33.44
C ARG A 68 23.83 -0.51 34.67
N ILE A 69 23.63 -1.82 34.56
CA ILE A 69 24.17 -2.84 35.48
C ILE A 69 24.60 -4.05 34.64
N LEU A 70 25.80 -4.54 34.96
CA LEU A 70 26.65 -5.54 34.29
C LEU A 70 26.32 -7.01 34.69
N PRO A 71 26.96 -8.02 34.05
CA PRO A 71 26.58 -9.44 34.12
C PRO A 71 27.54 -10.35 34.92
N GLU A 72 27.05 -11.51 35.34
CA GLU A 72 27.79 -12.72 35.77
C GLU A 72 26.84 -13.94 35.65
N ARG A 73 27.21 -15.22 35.58
CA ARG A 73 28.32 -16.02 35.02
C ARG A 73 27.75 -17.47 34.90
N ARG A 74 28.46 -18.34 34.20
CA ARG A 74 28.15 -19.77 33.89
C ARG A 74 27.91 -20.66 35.11
N GLU A 75 27.17 -21.76 34.91
CA GLU A 75 27.55 -23.10 35.40
C GLU A 75 27.09 -24.23 34.46
N LEU A 76 27.94 -25.26 34.37
CA LEU A 76 27.91 -26.47 33.55
C LEU A 76 27.91 -27.66 34.52
N THR A 77 27.01 -28.63 34.36
CA THR A 77 27.12 -30.03 34.87
C THR A 77 26.16 -30.89 34.03
N SER A 78 26.53 -31.83 33.16
CA SER A 78 27.22 -33.13 33.31
C SER A 78 26.36 -34.29 33.88
N SER A 79 25.97 -35.22 33.02
CA SER A 79 25.80 -36.70 33.20
C SER A 79 25.01 -37.20 31.98
N ALA A 80 25.45 -38.04 31.03
CA ALA A 80 26.36 -39.18 30.93
C ALA A 80 25.73 -40.55 31.30
N TRP A 81 25.66 -41.40 30.27
CA TRP A 81 25.67 -42.89 30.25
C TRP A 81 24.36 -43.70 30.30
N TYR A 82 24.07 -44.39 29.19
CA TYR A 82 23.94 -45.85 28.93
C TYR A 82 23.51 -45.98 27.44
N GLY A 83 24.23 -46.58 26.46
CA GLY A 83 24.72 -47.97 26.32
C GLY A 83 23.53 -48.91 26.07
N GLU A 84 23.36 -49.75 25.04
CA GLU A 84 24.14 -50.26 23.90
C GLU A 84 23.16 -50.85 22.84
N ASN A 85 23.68 -51.10 21.63
CA ASN A 85 23.28 -51.95 20.49
C ASN A 85 22.05 -52.90 20.57
N ILE A 86 21.40 -53.13 19.42
CA ILE A 86 21.20 -54.44 18.75
C ILE A 86 20.42 -54.26 17.42
N PHE A 87 20.85 -55.00 16.38
CA PHE A 87 20.20 -55.16 15.08
C PHE A 87 18.82 -55.81 15.20
N ASP A 88 17.81 -55.35 14.47
CA ASP A 88 16.80 -56.24 13.89
C ASP A 88 16.16 -55.69 12.61
N SER A 89 15.91 -56.63 11.71
CA SER A 89 15.33 -56.53 10.39
C SER A 89 13.79 -56.52 10.42
N GLY A 90 13.21 -55.62 9.62
CA GLY A 90 11.95 -55.84 8.91
C GLY A 90 10.64 -55.81 9.70
N SER A 91 9.86 -54.75 9.51
CA SER A 91 8.40 -54.83 9.34
C SER A 91 7.87 -53.46 8.96
N GLY A 92 6.93 -53.41 8.00
CA GLY A 92 6.37 -52.17 7.48
C GLY A 92 5.75 -51.29 8.57
N GLU A 93 6.00 -49.99 8.46
CA GLU A 93 5.23 -48.97 9.18
C GLU A 93 4.33 -48.23 8.20
N MET A 94 3.06 -48.19 8.59
CA MET A 94 2.02 -47.36 8.01
C MET A 94 2.50 -45.93 7.86
N VAL A 95 2.40 -45.39 6.65
CA VAL A 95 2.60 -43.97 6.41
C VAL A 95 1.52 -43.22 7.19
N ASN A 96 1.94 -42.54 8.25
CA ASN A 96 1.09 -41.70 9.08
C ASN A 96 0.62 -40.49 8.25
N GLU A 97 -0.66 -40.46 7.86
CA GLU A 97 -1.33 -39.35 7.16
C GLU A 97 -1.55 -38.12 8.07
N SER A 98 -0.54 -37.68 8.83
CA SER A 98 -0.68 -36.52 9.73
C SER A 98 0.36 -35.42 9.61
N SER A 99 1.21 -35.45 8.58
CA SER A 99 1.98 -34.26 8.18
C SER A 99 1.35 -33.54 6.99
N LEU A 100 0.04 -33.30 7.05
CA LEU A 100 -0.57 -32.23 6.26
C LEU A 100 -0.05 -30.92 6.86
N MET A 101 0.99 -30.36 6.24
CA MET A 101 1.34 -28.95 6.43
C MET A 101 0.04 -28.15 6.31
N LYS A 102 -0.31 -27.42 7.38
CA LYS A 102 -1.33 -26.39 7.28
C LYS A 102 -0.90 -25.48 6.13
N VAL A 103 -1.73 -25.42 5.10
CA VAL A 103 -1.57 -24.43 4.03
C VAL A 103 -1.81 -23.09 4.72
N ASP A 104 -0.72 -22.44 5.12
CA ASP A 104 -0.78 -21.10 5.70
C ASP A 104 -1.54 -20.20 4.73
N GLU A 105 -2.51 -19.47 5.27
CA GLU A 105 -3.47 -18.62 4.55
C GLU A 105 -2.72 -17.74 3.54
N LEU A 106 -3.07 -17.83 2.25
CA LEU A 106 -2.48 -16.99 1.20
C LEU A 106 -3.24 -15.65 1.13
N PHE A 107 -2.59 -14.57 1.53
CA PHE A 107 -3.15 -13.21 1.61
C PHE A 107 -2.87 -12.41 0.34
N LYS A 108 -3.92 -11.90 -0.31
CA LYS A 108 -3.79 -11.20 -1.59
C LYS A 108 -4.44 -9.82 -1.55
N HIS A 109 -3.68 -8.76 -1.76
CA HIS A 109 -4.16 -7.39 -1.72
C HIS A 109 -4.25 -6.76 -3.12
N VAL A 110 -5.36 -6.06 -3.40
CA VAL A 110 -5.59 -5.32 -4.65
C VAL A 110 -5.93 -3.85 -4.33
N THR A 111 -5.15 -2.92 -4.89
CA THR A 111 -5.39 -1.47 -4.73
C THR A 111 -6.42 -0.94 -5.74
N GLY A 112 -7.21 0.08 -5.36
CA GLY A 112 -8.13 0.77 -6.28
C GLY A 112 -9.17 -0.15 -6.92
N SER A 113 -9.70 -1.09 -6.14
CA SER A 113 -10.49 -2.22 -6.63
C SER A 113 -12.00 -2.02 -6.49
N GLN A 114 -12.45 -0.81 -6.14
CA GLN A 114 -13.88 -0.51 -6.03
C GLN A 114 -14.63 -0.69 -7.34
N LYS A 115 -13.99 -0.42 -8.49
CA LYS A 115 -14.63 -0.52 -9.82
C LYS A 115 -13.64 -0.92 -10.92
N GLY A 116 -14.17 -1.07 -12.13
CA GLY A 116 -13.39 -1.31 -13.34
C GLY A 116 -12.53 -2.57 -13.25
N ILE A 117 -11.29 -2.47 -13.72
CA ILE A 117 -10.35 -3.61 -13.78
C ILE A 117 -10.05 -4.15 -12.38
N GLY A 118 -9.83 -3.30 -11.39
CA GLY A 118 -9.55 -3.73 -10.02
C GLY A 118 -10.68 -4.57 -9.40
N TYR A 119 -11.95 -4.20 -9.65
CA TYR A 119 -13.10 -5.02 -9.27
C TYR A 119 -13.09 -6.38 -9.98
N GLY A 120 -12.80 -6.40 -11.28
CA GLY A 120 -12.65 -7.64 -12.05
C GLY A 120 -11.54 -8.55 -11.52
N ILE A 121 -10.41 -7.98 -11.07
CA ILE A 121 -9.31 -8.74 -10.47
C ILE A 121 -9.76 -9.41 -9.18
N VAL A 122 -10.42 -8.65 -8.30
CA VAL A 122 -10.98 -9.19 -7.05
C VAL A 122 -11.98 -10.30 -7.34
N LYS A 123 -12.87 -10.11 -8.32
CA LYS A 123 -13.85 -11.12 -8.73
C LYS A 123 -13.18 -12.43 -9.18
N ILE A 124 -12.14 -12.34 -10.02
CA ILE A 124 -11.40 -13.53 -10.47
C ILE A 124 -10.69 -14.20 -9.29
N LEU A 125 -9.99 -13.43 -8.46
CA LEU A 125 -9.24 -13.99 -7.33
C LEU A 125 -10.17 -14.63 -6.30
N ALA A 126 -11.33 -14.01 -6.02
CA ALA A 126 -12.30 -14.50 -5.05
C ALA A 126 -12.85 -15.88 -5.40
N VAL A 127 -13.02 -16.19 -6.68
CA VAL A 127 -13.50 -17.49 -7.15
C VAL A 127 -12.38 -18.52 -7.25
N ASN A 128 -11.17 -18.09 -7.62
CA ASN A 128 -10.10 -19.00 -8.05
C ASN A 128 -9.00 -19.23 -7.00
N VAL A 129 -9.05 -18.55 -5.85
CA VAL A 129 -8.05 -18.70 -4.79
C VAL A 129 -8.74 -19.08 -3.49
N PRO A 130 -9.00 -20.38 -3.26
CA PRO A 130 -9.64 -20.85 -2.03
C PRO A 130 -8.83 -20.46 -0.79
N GLY A 131 -9.52 -20.05 0.26
CA GLY A 131 -8.92 -19.72 1.56
C GLY A 131 -8.12 -18.42 1.61
N ALA A 132 -8.08 -17.64 0.52
CA ALA A 132 -7.42 -16.35 0.56
C ALA A 132 -8.27 -15.30 1.27
N VAL A 133 -7.60 -14.33 1.89
CA VAL A 133 -8.22 -13.06 2.30
C VAL A 133 -7.82 -11.99 1.29
N ILE A 134 -8.83 -11.35 0.68
CA ILE A 134 -8.66 -10.34 -0.37
C ILE A 134 -9.13 -8.98 0.14
N TYR A 135 -8.22 -8.01 0.19
CA TYR A 135 -8.60 -6.63 0.50
C TYR A 135 -8.95 -5.86 -0.76
N MET A 136 -10.22 -5.45 -0.84
CA MET A 136 -10.68 -4.40 -1.72
C MET A 136 -10.39 -3.02 -1.13
N THR A 137 -9.74 -2.14 -1.88
CA THR A 137 -9.42 -0.80 -1.38
C THR A 137 -9.72 0.32 -2.36
N ASP A 138 -10.03 1.48 -1.81
CA ASP A 138 -10.37 2.71 -2.52
C ASP A 138 -10.32 3.90 -1.54
N THR A 139 -10.40 5.12 -2.06
CA THR A 139 -10.39 6.32 -1.23
C THR A 139 -11.70 6.50 -0.47
N HIS A 140 -12.83 5.95 -0.95
CA HIS A 140 -14.17 6.14 -0.37
C HIS A 140 -14.79 4.85 0.20
N ASN A 141 -14.94 4.80 1.53
CA ASN A 141 -15.52 3.64 2.23
C ASN A 141 -16.96 3.30 1.83
N CYS A 142 -17.81 4.30 1.53
CA CYS A 142 -19.19 4.04 1.10
C CYS A 142 -19.23 3.25 -0.21
N MET A 143 -18.41 3.67 -1.19
CA MET A 143 -18.31 3.02 -2.50
C MET A 143 -17.77 1.59 -2.40
N LEU A 144 -16.84 1.35 -1.47
CA LEU A 144 -16.34 0.00 -1.18
C LEU A 144 -17.43 -0.94 -0.66
N ARG A 145 -18.29 -0.46 0.25
CA ARG A 145 -19.40 -1.26 0.79
C ARG A 145 -20.38 -1.65 -0.31
N ASP A 146 -20.70 -0.72 -1.21
CA ASP A 146 -21.61 -1.00 -2.33
C ASP A 146 -21.00 -1.98 -3.32
N SER A 147 -19.70 -1.86 -3.61
CA SER A 147 -18.99 -2.82 -4.45
C SER A 147 -18.89 -4.20 -3.81
N LEU A 148 -18.70 -4.31 -2.49
CA LEU A 148 -18.69 -5.59 -1.78
C LEU A 148 -20.07 -6.26 -1.85
N ARG A 149 -21.16 -5.53 -1.56
CA ARG A 149 -22.52 -6.06 -1.71
C ARG A 149 -22.83 -6.52 -3.13
N LYS A 150 -22.34 -5.76 -4.13
CA LYS A 150 -22.47 -6.14 -5.54
C LYS A 150 -21.71 -7.44 -5.83
N LEU A 151 -20.49 -7.58 -5.31
CA LEU A 151 -19.69 -8.80 -5.46
C LEU A 151 -20.39 -10.01 -4.83
N ASP A 152 -20.94 -9.84 -3.63
CA ASP A 152 -21.72 -10.87 -2.94
C ASP A 152 -22.94 -11.31 -3.76
N ALA A 153 -23.68 -10.34 -4.33
CA ALA A 153 -24.83 -10.62 -5.18
C ALA A 153 -24.45 -11.33 -6.50
N GLU A 154 -23.30 -10.98 -7.09
CA GLU A 154 -22.81 -11.56 -8.34
C GLU A 154 -22.24 -12.98 -8.16
N LEU A 155 -21.51 -13.23 -7.07
CA LEU A 155 -20.75 -14.47 -6.89
C LEU A 155 -21.38 -15.42 -5.86
N GLY A 156 -21.94 -14.89 -4.78
CA GLY A 156 -22.53 -15.66 -3.68
C GLY A 156 -21.64 -16.84 -3.25
N LYS A 157 -22.20 -18.05 -3.28
CA LYS A 157 -21.51 -19.30 -2.92
C LYS A 157 -20.33 -19.68 -3.83
N SER A 158 -20.16 -18.99 -4.96
CA SER A 158 -19.02 -19.22 -5.86
C SER A 158 -17.72 -18.61 -5.33
N MET A 159 -17.80 -17.67 -4.37
CA MET A 159 -16.60 -17.15 -3.70
C MET A 159 -15.97 -18.23 -2.83
N LYS A 160 -14.68 -18.46 -3.04
CA LYS A 160 -13.85 -19.39 -2.27
C LYS A 160 -12.84 -18.65 -1.37
N ALA A 161 -12.70 -17.34 -1.57
CA ALA A 161 -11.90 -16.44 -0.75
C ALA A 161 -12.80 -15.53 0.09
N GLU A 162 -12.30 -15.07 1.23
CA GLU A 162 -12.91 -13.98 1.99
C GLU A 162 -12.54 -12.64 1.35
N VAL A 163 -13.54 -11.77 1.09
CA VAL A 163 -13.29 -10.42 0.57
C VAL A 163 -13.61 -9.39 1.65
N ARG A 164 -12.59 -8.64 2.06
CA ARG A 164 -12.67 -7.55 3.05
C ARG A 164 -12.48 -6.21 2.36
N ILE A 165 -12.94 -5.14 2.98
CA ILE A 165 -12.72 -3.77 2.51
C ILE A 165 -11.78 -3.01 3.45
N HIS A 166 -10.94 -2.13 2.90
CA HIS A 166 -10.19 -1.16 3.69
C HIS A 166 -9.98 0.13 2.89
N GLN A 167 -10.06 1.29 3.54
CA GLN A 167 -9.77 2.56 2.88
C GLN A 167 -8.29 2.65 2.52
N LEU A 168 -7.96 3.06 1.30
CA LEU A 168 -6.59 3.32 0.89
C LEU A 168 -6.55 4.42 -0.17
N ASP A 169 -5.88 5.51 0.15
CA ASP A 169 -5.44 6.54 -0.79
C ASP A 169 -3.92 6.42 -0.96
N ILE A 170 -3.50 5.99 -2.15
CA ILE A 170 -2.08 5.76 -2.47
C ILE A 170 -1.26 7.05 -2.54
N THR A 171 -1.90 8.22 -2.53
CA THR A 171 -1.24 9.53 -2.50
C THR A 171 -1.11 10.10 -1.10
N ASN A 172 -1.66 9.41 -0.09
CA ASN A 172 -1.71 9.89 1.28
C ASN A 172 -0.96 8.94 2.23
N LEU A 173 0.21 9.37 2.72
CA LEU A 173 1.06 8.57 3.60
C LEU A 173 0.34 8.11 4.88
N PHE A 174 -0.55 8.92 5.45
CA PHE A 174 -1.32 8.52 6.63
C PHE A 174 -2.31 7.40 6.33
N SER A 175 -2.98 7.45 5.17
CA SER A 175 -3.85 6.37 4.71
C SER A 175 -3.07 5.08 4.48
N ILE A 176 -1.90 5.17 3.83
CA ILE A 176 -1.00 4.03 3.60
C ILE A 176 -0.52 3.43 4.93
N ASN A 177 -0.10 4.26 5.88
CA ASN A 177 0.37 3.78 7.19
C ASN A 177 -0.74 3.10 7.99
N LYS A 178 -1.97 3.62 7.94
CA LYS A 178 -3.12 2.93 8.54
C LYS A 178 -3.33 1.55 7.95
N PHE A 179 -3.23 1.44 6.62
CA PHE A 179 -3.39 0.16 5.95
C PHE A 179 -2.22 -0.80 6.25
N PHE A 180 -0.99 -0.29 6.32
CA PHE A 180 0.18 -1.06 6.74
C PHE A 180 -0.01 -1.65 8.14
N GLU A 181 -0.38 -0.83 9.13
CA GLU A 181 -0.61 -1.29 10.51
C GLU A 181 -1.78 -2.27 10.59
N HIS A 182 -2.85 -2.05 9.81
CA HIS A 182 -3.96 -2.98 9.68
C HIS A 182 -3.51 -4.36 9.18
N LEU A 183 -2.77 -4.42 8.07
CA LEU A 183 -2.24 -5.67 7.53
C LEU A 183 -1.30 -6.37 8.51
N LYS A 184 -0.45 -5.61 9.19
CA LYS A 184 0.50 -6.13 10.17
C LYS A 184 -0.20 -6.71 11.39
N ALA A 185 -1.22 -6.03 11.90
CA ALA A 185 -1.97 -6.47 13.07
C ALA A 185 -2.82 -7.71 12.78
N GLU A 186 -3.49 -7.75 11.61
CA GLU A 186 -4.40 -8.83 11.26
C GLU A 186 -3.67 -10.08 10.76
N HIS A 187 -2.61 -9.91 9.96
CA HIS A 187 -2.03 -10.99 9.17
C HIS A 187 -0.51 -11.18 9.37
N GLY A 188 0.16 -10.23 10.03
CA GLY A 188 1.61 -10.21 10.18
C GLY A 188 2.40 -10.06 8.88
N GLY A 189 1.74 -10.02 7.72
CA GLY A 189 2.34 -10.05 6.39
C GLY A 189 1.30 -10.09 5.27
N PHE A 190 1.73 -10.01 4.01
CA PHE A 190 0.89 -10.27 2.84
C PHE A 190 1.69 -10.86 1.67
N ASP A 191 1.02 -11.53 0.73
CA ASP A 191 1.72 -12.29 -0.33
C ASP A 191 1.58 -11.67 -1.71
N VAL A 192 0.53 -10.89 -1.96
CA VAL A 192 0.29 -10.27 -3.27
C VAL A 192 -0.08 -8.80 -3.13
N LEU A 193 0.53 -7.94 -3.95
CA LEU A 193 0.17 -6.54 -4.13
C LEU A 193 -0.17 -6.28 -5.60
N VAL A 194 -1.39 -5.85 -5.88
CA VAL A 194 -1.78 -5.36 -7.21
C VAL A 194 -1.94 -3.85 -7.18
N ASN A 195 -1.00 -3.14 -7.80
CA ASN A 195 -1.03 -1.68 -8.01
C ASN A 195 -1.89 -1.35 -9.22
N ASN A 196 -3.20 -1.24 -9.01
CA ASN A 196 -4.20 -0.98 -10.06
C ASN A 196 -4.70 0.47 -10.08
N ALA A 197 -4.68 1.16 -8.94
CA ALA A 197 -5.13 2.55 -8.86
C ALA A 197 -4.42 3.44 -9.88
N GLY A 198 -5.19 4.29 -10.56
CA GLY A 198 -4.67 5.25 -11.51
C GLY A 198 -5.74 6.06 -12.21
N ILE A 199 -5.34 7.23 -12.71
CA ILE A 199 -6.19 8.20 -13.38
C ILE A 199 -5.70 8.47 -14.79
N ARG A 200 -6.62 9.00 -15.60
CA ARG A 200 -6.36 9.52 -16.94
C ARG A 200 -7.35 10.63 -17.23
N PHE A 201 -6.87 11.74 -17.76
CA PHE A 201 -7.71 12.77 -18.34
C PHE A 201 -7.99 12.48 -19.82
N ASN A 202 -9.21 12.77 -20.28
CA ASN A 202 -9.65 12.46 -21.64
C ASN A 202 -9.19 13.52 -22.67
N ASN A 203 -8.89 14.74 -22.23
CA ASN A 203 -8.39 15.86 -23.05
C ASN A 203 -6.88 15.78 -23.29
N GLN A 204 -6.35 14.65 -23.75
CA GLN A 204 -4.88 14.47 -23.84
C GLN A 204 -4.16 15.44 -24.80
N LEU A 205 -4.88 16.04 -25.75
CA LEU A 205 -4.31 17.04 -26.65
C LEU A 205 -4.17 18.41 -25.98
N ASP A 206 -5.00 18.69 -24.98
CA ASP A 206 -5.11 19.96 -24.26
C ASP A 206 -4.93 19.73 -22.75
N GLU A 207 -4.06 18.79 -22.38
CA GLU A 207 -3.78 18.45 -21.00
C GLU A 207 -3.09 19.63 -20.31
N THR A 208 -3.63 20.08 -19.18
CA THR A 208 -3.01 21.17 -18.40
C THR A 208 -1.87 20.64 -17.53
N LEU A 209 -0.95 21.52 -17.13
CA LEU A 209 0.13 21.14 -16.21
C LEU A 209 -0.38 20.55 -14.89
N ASN A 210 -1.48 21.06 -14.34
CA ASN A 210 -2.08 20.51 -13.12
C ASN A 210 -2.62 19.09 -13.34
N GLN A 211 -3.22 18.83 -14.51
CA GLN A 211 -3.65 17.47 -14.89
C GLN A 211 -2.46 16.53 -15.07
N ALA A 212 -1.38 17.02 -15.68
CA ALA A 212 -0.15 16.26 -15.84
C ALA A 212 0.48 15.91 -14.48
N ARG A 213 0.63 16.90 -13.59
CA ARG A 213 1.12 16.72 -12.21
C ARG A 213 0.25 15.74 -11.44
N LEU A 214 -1.08 15.86 -11.49
CA LEU A 214 -1.98 14.93 -10.80
C LEU A 214 -1.85 13.50 -11.34
N THR A 215 -1.75 13.34 -12.66
CA THR A 215 -1.60 12.01 -13.29
C THR A 215 -0.30 11.35 -12.85
N ILE A 216 0.82 12.09 -12.82
CA ILE A 216 2.10 11.60 -12.32
C ILE A 216 2.03 11.28 -10.83
N ALA A 217 1.50 12.20 -10.02
CA ALA A 217 1.39 12.04 -8.57
C ALA A 217 0.57 10.79 -8.19
N THR A 218 -0.55 10.54 -8.86
CA THR A 218 -1.35 9.33 -8.58
C THR A 218 -0.72 8.07 -9.18
N ASN A 219 -0.45 8.06 -10.48
CA ASN A 219 -0.10 6.82 -11.17
C ASN A 219 1.32 6.34 -10.85
N TYR A 220 2.27 7.27 -10.70
CA TYR A 220 3.67 6.94 -10.45
C TYR A 220 4.04 7.13 -8.98
N GLU A 221 3.96 8.35 -8.46
CA GLU A 221 4.48 8.66 -7.12
C GLU A 221 3.68 7.92 -6.04
N GLY A 222 2.36 7.88 -6.15
CA GLY A 222 1.51 7.15 -5.22
C GLY A 222 1.74 5.64 -5.28
N THR A 223 1.88 5.07 -6.48
CA THR A 223 2.24 3.64 -6.64
C THR A 223 3.61 3.33 -6.03
N LYS A 224 4.59 4.20 -6.25
CA LYS A 224 5.94 4.07 -5.68
C LYS A 224 5.85 4.11 -4.16
N LEU A 225 5.14 5.09 -3.60
CA LEU A 225 5.01 5.32 -2.18
C LEU A 225 4.33 4.15 -1.46
N VAL A 226 3.15 3.71 -1.93
CA VAL A 226 2.43 2.59 -1.31
C VAL A 226 3.25 1.31 -1.37
N SER A 227 3.94 1.05 -2.49
CA SER A 227 4.74 -0.17 -2.65
C SER A 227 5.94 -0.17 -1.70
N GLN A 228 6.71 0.93 -1.66
CA GLN A 228 7.87 1.04 -0.78
C GLN A 228 7.49 0.92 0.71
N GLN A 229 6.34 1.48 1.10
CA GLN A 229 5.86 1.38 2.48
C GLN A 229 5.40 -0.04 2.84
N LEU A 230 4.82 -0.78 1.88
CA LEU A 230 4.30 -2.13 2.12
C LEU A 230 5.35 -3.24 1.94
N PHE A 231 6.40 -3.06 1.13
CA PHE A 231 7.41 -4.11 0.89
C PHE A 231 8.05 -4.72 2.14
N PRO A 232 8.33 -3.97 3.23
CA PRO A 232 8.84 -4.57 4.47
C PRO A 232 7.91 -5.63 5.09
N LEU A 233 6.60 -5.55 4.82
CA LEU A 233 5.57 -6.47 5.32
C LEU A 233 5.23 -7.59 4.34
N MET A 234 5.60 -7.45 3.06
CA MET A 234 5.37 -8.48 2.05
C MET A 234 6.15 -9.75 2.43
N ARG A 235 5.60 -10.95 2.24
CA ARG A 235 6.33 -12.20 2.50
C ARG A 235 7.26 -12.56 1.33
N ASP A 236 8.29 -13.34 1.62
CA ASP A 236 9.20 -13.87 0.61
C ASP A 236 8.43 -14.78 -0.36
N GLY A 237 8.80 -14.78 -1.64
CA GLY A 237 7.99 -15.45 -2.68
C GLY A 237 6.73 -14.67 -3.10
N GLY A 238 6.55 -13.44 -2.62
CA GLY A 238 5.39 -12.59 -2.91
C GLY A 238 5.30 -12.14 -4.38
N ARG A 239 4.13 -11.67 -4.81
CA ARG A 239 3.87 -11.19 -6.18
C ARG A 239 3.42 -9.74 -6.21
N VAL A 240 4.07 -8.91 -7.01
CA VAL A 240 3.71 -7.52 -7.25
C VAL A 240 3.29 -7.35 -8.70
N VAL A 241 2.11 -6.77 -8.92
CA VAL A 241 1.55 -6.54 -10.24
C VAL A 241 1.27 -5.05 -10.42
N ASN A 242 2.03 -4.39 -11.30
CA ASN A 242 1.78 -2.99 -11.67
C ASN A 242 0.88 -2.93 -12.91
N ILE A 243 -0.29 -2.29 -12.80
CA ILE A 243 -1.18 -2.09 -13.95
C ILE A 243 -0.69 -0.90 -14.77
N ALA A 244 0.18 -1.20 -15.73
CA ALA A 244 0.72 -0.27 -16.69
C ALA A 244 -0.23 -0.11 -17.90
N SER A 245 0.32 0.18 -19.08
CA SER A 245 -0.42 0.26 -20.34
C SER A 245 0.53 0.04 -21.49
N ARG A 246 0.04 -0.49 -22.62
CA ARG A 246 0.82 -0.54 -23.87
C ARG A 246 1.28 0.85 -24.34
N SER A 247 0.56 1.91 -23.97
CA SER A 247 1.01 3.28 -24.23
C SER A 247 2.33 3.61 -23.52
N GLY A 248 2.61 2.99 -22.37
CA GLY A 248 3.85 3.14 -21.61
C GLY A 248 5.07 2.47 -22.25
N THR A 249 4.93 1.82 -23.41
CA THR A 249 6.08 1.31 -24.16
C THR A 249 6.88 2.47 -24.76
N ILE A 250 8.21 2.35 -24.70
CA ILE A 250 9.15 3.38 -25.14
C ILE A 250 9.65 3.17 -26.57
N ARG A 251 9.06 2.21 -27.32
CA ARG A 251 9.45 1.90 -28.72
C ARG A 251 9.52 3.14 -29.62
N SER A 252 8.62 4.11 -29.41
CA SER A 252 8.55 5.34 -30.20
C SER A 252 9.19 6.56 -29.52
N TYR A 253 9.93 6.37 -28.43
CA TYR A 253 10.59 7.48 -27.74
C TYR A 253 11.81 7.92 -28.52
N ASP A 254 12.24 9.16 -28.26
CA ASP A 254 13.55 9.65 -28.69
C ASP A 254 14.66 8.64 -28.37
N PRO A 255 15.62 8.38 -29.29
CA PRO A 255 16.67 7.39 -29.08
C PRO A 255 17.51 7.59 -27.82
N GLN A 256 17.79 8.84 -27.43
CA GLN A 256 18.61 9.12 -26.25
C GLN A 256 17.84 8.86 -24.96
N ILE A 257 16.57 9.28 -24.90
CA ILE A 257 15.69 8.97 -23.77
C ILE A 257 15.48 7.45 -23.68
N LYS A 258 15.23 6.79 -24.82
CA LYS A 258 15.07 5.34 -24.87
C LYS A 258 16.29 4.62 -24.31
N ALA A 259 17.50 5.00 -24.75
CA ALA A 259 18.75 4.43 -24.27
C ALA A 259 18.86 4.54 -22.74
N LYS A 260 18.66 5.74 -22.19
CA LYS A 260 18.67 5.99 -20.75
C LYS A 260 17.66 5.11 -20.00
N LEU A 261 16.40 5.10 -20.43
CA LEU A 261 15.34 4.36 -19.73
C LEU A 261 15.47 2.84 -19.89
N SER A 262 16.12 2.36 -20.95
CA SER A 262 16.36 0.92 -21.18
C SER A 262 17.58 0.38 -20.45
N ASP A 263 18.38 1.24 -19.81
CA ASP A 263 19.57 0.85 -19.08
C ASP A 263 19.24 -0.18 -17.98
N LYS A 264 20.01 -1.27 -17.95
CA LYS A 264 19.87 -2.33 -16.93
C LYS A 264 20.23 -1.83 -15.54
N ALA A 265 21.04 -0.79 -15.41
CA ALA A 265 21.46 -0.19 -14.16
C ALA A 265 20.50 0.90 -13.64
N LEU A 266 19.50 1.30 -14.42
CA LEU A 266 18.54 2.36 -14.08
C LEU A 266 18.03 2.26 -12.64
N THR A 267 18.07 3.36 -11.89
CA THR A 267 17.61 3.42 -10.50
C THR A 267 16.26 4.12 -10.38
N ILE A 268 15.63 4.05 -9.20
CA ILE A 268 14.40 4.81 -8.92
C ILE A 268 14.67 6.32 -9.02
N ALA A 269 15.85 6.78 -8.56
CA ALA A 269 16.24 8.18 -8.63
C ALA A 269 16.38 8.67 -10.08
N ASP A 270 16.85 7.82 -11.00
CA ASP A 270 16.92 8.15 -12.43
C ASP A 270 15.51 8.29 -13.03
N VAL A 271 14.56 7.44 -12.62
CA VAL A 271 13.16 7.55 -13.03
C VAL A 271 12.53 8.82 -12.46
N ASP A 272 12.82 9.17 -11.20
CA ASP A 272 12.38 10.42 -10.58
C ASP A 272 12.91 11.63 -11.33
N ALA A 273 14.21 11.66 -11.65
CA ALA A 273 14.81 12.73 -12.44
C ALA A 273 14.18 12.85 -13.84
N TYR A 274 13.98 11.72 -14.53
CA TYR A 274 13.29 11.69 -15.83
C TYR A 274 11.87 12.28 -15.76
N VAL A 275 11.11 11.97 -14.71
CA VAL A 275 9.76 12.50 -14.52
C VAL A 275 9.78 14.00 -14.23
N GLN A 276 10.72 14.48 -13.42
CA GLN A 276 10.86 15.91 -13.14
C GLN A 276 11.26 16.68 -14.41
N ASP A 277 12.24 16.17 -15.17
CA ASP A 277 12.64 16.78 -16.44
C ASP A 277 11.48 16.82 -17.45
N PHE A 278 10.67 15.76 -17.51
CA PHE A 278 9.44 15.74 -18.30
C PHE A 278 8.46 16.83 -17.86
N LEU A 279 8.18 16.95 -16.56
CA LEU A 279 7.24 17.95 -16.05
C LEU A 279 7.72 19.39 -16.31
N THR A 280 9.03 19.65 -16.17
CA THR A 280 9.63 20.94 -16.54
C THR A 280 9.50 21.19 -18.03
N ALA A 281 9.78 20.20 -18.88
CA ALA A 281 9.57 20.33 -20.33
C ALA A 281 8.09 20.55 -20.67
N PHE A 282 7.15 19.94 -19.94
CA PHE A 282 5.72 20.12 -20.13
C PHE A 282 5.28 21.54 -19.79
N GLU A 283 5.72 22.07 -18.64
CA GLU A 283 5.45 23.43 -18.19
C GLU A 283 5.97 24.48 -19.17
N ASN A 284 7.14 24.24 -19.76
CA ASN A 284 7.75 25.14 -20.75
C ASN A 284 7.28 24.92 -22.20
N ASN A 285 6.37 23.97 -22.45
CA ASN A 285 5.95 23.55 -23.80
C ASN A 285 7.11 23.07 -24.71
N GLU A 286 8.09 22.41 -24.10
CA GLU A 286 9.33 21.91 -24.73
C GLU A 286 9.36 20.38 -24.89
N CYS A 287 8.27 19.67 -24.56
CA CYS A 287 8.26 18.20 -24.63
C CYS A 287 8.71 17.68 -26.01
N ALA A 288 8.18 18.24 -27.10
CA ALA A 288 8.51 17.80 -28.44
C ALA A 288 9.97 18.10 -28.82
N SER A 289 10.48 19.30 -28.51
CA SER A 289 11.86 19.69 -28.83
C SER A 289 12.88 18.91 -27.99
N LYS A 290 12.52 18.50 -26.78
CA LYS A 290 13.34 17.68 -25.88
C LYS A 290 13.11 16.16 -26.03
N GLY A 291 12.29 15.73 -26.98
CA GLY A 291 12.05 14.31 -27.28
C GLY A 291 11.10 13.58 -26.33
N TYR A 292 10.47 14.28 -25.38
CA TYR A 292 9.47 13.72 -24.47
C TYR A 292 8.11 13.53 -25.15
N PRO A 293 7.33 12.51 -24.74
CA PRO A 293 5.94 12.40 -25.17
C PRO A 293 5.10 13.57 -24.62
N LYS A 294 4.05 13.96 -25.34
CA LYS A 294 3.13 15.02 -24.89
C LYS A 294 2.10 14.58 -23.84
N SER A 295 2.06 13.30 -23.48
CA SER A 295 1.01 12.75 -22.59
C SER A 295 1.60 12.35 -21.25
N SER A 296 1.12 12.97 -20.17
CA SER A 296 1.52 12.61 -18.81
C SER A 296 1.12 11.17 -18.46
N TYR A 297 -0.05 10.72 -18.95
CA TYR A 297 -0.51 9.36 -18.78
C TYR A 297 0.48 8.38 -19.39
N ARG A 298 0.99 8.67 -20.59
CA ARG A 298 2.00 7.84 -21.26
C ARG A 298 3.25 7.71 -20.41
N VAL A 299 3.79 8.84 -19.94
CA VAL A 299 4.97 8.89 -19.05
C VAL A 299 4.70 8.08 -17.78
N SER A 300 3.57 8.30 -17.13
CA SER A 300 3.20 7.61 -15.88
C SER A 300 3.08 6.09 -16.05
N LYS A 301 2.66 5.60 -17.23
CA LYS A 301 2.58 4.16 -17.50
C LYS A 301 3.93 3.57 -17.90
N THR A 302 4.83 4.37 -18.48
CA THR A 302 6.23 4.00 -18.67
C THR A 302 6.91 3.77 -17.33
N THR A 303 6.75 4.69 -16.38
CA THR A 303 7.40 4.56 -15.07
C THR A 303 6.95 3.31 -14.31
N LEU A 304 5.68 2.87 -14.44
CA LEU A 304 5.22 1.62 -13.86
C LEU A 304 5.92 0.37 -14.42
N ILE A 305 6.29 0.38 -15.71
CA ILE A 305 7.10 -0.68 -16.34
C ILE A 305 8.53 -0.63 -15.80
N LEU A 306 9.11 0.56 -15.68
CA LEU A 306 10.46 0.74 -15.14
C LEU A 306 10.54 0.33 -13.67
N LEU A 307 9.56 0.70 -12.85
CA LEU A 307 9.47 0.29 -11.45
C LEU A 307 9.43 -1.24 -11.33
N ALA A 308 8.68 -1.94 -12.19
CA ALA A 308 8.66 -3.40 -12.15
C ALA A 308 10.06 -4.00 -12.39
N ARG A 309 10.79 -3.48 -13.38
CA ARG A 309 12.17 -3.90 -13.68
C ARG A 309 13.14 -3.62 -12.52
N ILE A 310 13.01 -2.46 -11.89
CA ILE A 310 13.88 -2.05 -10.80
C ILE A 310 13.60 -2.91 -9.56
N TRP A 311 12.33 -3.04 -9.17
CA TRP A 311 11.94 -3.80 -7.99
C TRP A 311 12.18 -5.30 -8.14
N ALA A 312 12.01 -5.87 -9.35
CA ALA A 312 12.39 -7.26 -9.61
C ALA A 312 13.85 -7.55 -9.24
N ARG A 313 14.77 -6.62 -9.55
CA ARG A 313 16.19 -6.73 -9.15
C ARG A 313 16.38 -6.51 -7.65
N GLN A 314 15.76 -5.48 -7.09
CA GLN A 314 15.93 -5.10 -5.68
C GLN A 314 15.36 -6.14 -4.72
N LEU A 315 14.30 -6.85 -5.10
CA LEU A 315 13.59 -7.81 -4.25
C LEU A 315 13.93 -9.27 -4.58
N ALA A 316 14.87 -9.51 -5.49
CA ALA A 316 15.26 -10.84 -5.95
C ALA A 316 15.71 -11.76 -4.81
N GLN A 317 16.44 -11.23 -3.83
CA GLN A 317 16.91 -12.00 -2.66
C GLN A 317 15.76 -12.58 -1.82
N ARG A 318 14.60 -11.92 -1.85
CA ARG A 318 13.37 -12.33 -1.16
C ARG A 318 12.46 -13.17 -2.05
N ARG A 319 12.91 -13.53 -3.25
CA ARG A 319 12.14 -14.25 -4.27
C ARG A 319 10.80 -13.57 -4.61
N ILE A 320 10.69 -12.26 -4.41
CA ILE A 320 9.48 -11.51 -4.77
C ILE A 320 9.50 -11.27 -6.26
N VAL A 321 8.43 -11.69 -6.94
CA VAL A 321 8.25 -11.54 -8.37
C VAL A 321 7.48 -10.25 -8.65
N VAL A 322 8.02 -9.40 -9.52
CA VAL A 322 7.42 -8.10 -9.84
C VAL A 322 7.24 -7.99 -11.34
N ASN A 323 6.02 -7.77 -11.82
CA ASN A 323 5.76 -7.52 -13.23
C ASN A 323 4.87 -6.31 -13.44
N ALA A 324 5.06 -5.66 -14.59
CA ALA A 324 4.08 -4.73 -15.12
C ALA A 324 3.22 -5.43 -16.16
N CYS A 325 1.95 -5.03 -16.29
CA CYS A 325 1.11 -5.58 -17.33
C CYS A 325 0.17 -4.55 -17.95
N CYS A 326 -0.30 -4.86 -19.16
CA CYS A 326 -1.39 -4.15 -19.77
C CYS A 326 -2.68 -4.99 -19.67
N PRO A 327 -3.78 -4.44 -19.14
CA PRO A 327 -5.07 -5.11 -19.11
C PRO A 327 -5.77 -5.12 -20.49
N GLY A 328 -5.15 -4.53 -21.51
CA GLY A 328 -5.78 -4.29 -22.81
C GLY A 328 -6.75 -3.11 -22.78
N TYR A 329 -7.55 -3.00 -23.84
CA TYR A 329 -8.50 -1.90 -23.96
C TYR A 329 -9.88 -2.29 -23.45
N VAL A 330 -10.08 -2.06 -22.16
CA VAL A 330 -11.22 -2.56 -21.37
C VAL A 330 -12.32 -1.53 -21.29
N ASN A 331 -13.57 -1.94 -21.47
CA ASN A 331 -14.74 -1.09 -21.28
C ASN A 331 -14.94 -0.75 -19.79
N THR A 332 -14.56 0.47 -19.42
CA THR A 332 -14.63 1.00 -18.05
C THR A 332 -15.00 2.49 -18.10
N ASP A 333 -15.23 3.13 -16.95
CA ASP A 333 -15.40 4.59 -16.89
C ASP A 333 -14.24 5.36 -17.57
N MET A 334 -12.99 4.86 -17.45
CA MET A 334 -11.80 5.51 -18.02
C MET A 334 -11.77 5.50 -19.55
N SER A 335 -12.50 4.59 -20.17
CA SER A 335 -12.53 4.36 -21.62
C SER A 335 -13.92 4.53 -22.23
N ARG A 336 -14.85 5.08 -21.44
CA ARG A 336 -16.25 5.26 -21.83
C ARG A 336 -16.35 6.08 -23.11
N GLY A 337 -17.12 5.58 -24.07
CA GLY A 337 -17.32 6.23 -25.37
C GLY A 337 -16.19 5.98 -26.39
N MET A 338 -15.20 5.13 -26.07
CA MET A 338 -14.06 4.90 -26.95
C MET A 338 -14.06 3.50 -27.63
N ASN A 339 -15.21 2.84 -27.76
CA ASN A 339 -15.37 1.52 -28.39
C ASN A 339 -14.39 0.45 -27.87
N SER A 340 -14.20 0.38 -26.55
CA SER A 340 -13.30 -0.59 -25.93
C SER A 340 -13.79 -2.03 -26.09
N PRO A 341 -13.02 -2.93 -26.73
CA PRO A 341 -13.49 -4.25 -27.12
C PRO A 341 -13.50 -5.28 -25.98
N LEU A 342 -12.73 -5.06 -24.90
CA LEU A 342 -12.59 -6.05 -23.83
C LEU A 342 -13.58 -5.81 -22.69
N THR A 343 -14.12 -6.89 -22.14
CA THR A 343 -14.87 -6.85 -20.88
C THR A 343 -13.94 -6.67 -19.68
N ILE A 344 -14.50 -6.29 -18.52
CA ILE A 344 -13.75 -6.16 -17.27
C ILE A 344 -13.03 -7.48 -16.91
N GLU A 345 -13.71 -8.62 -17.04
CA GLU A 345 -13.16 -9.94 -16.76
C GLU A 345 -12.00 -10.29 -17.70
N GLN A 346 -12.13 -9.99 -19.00
CA GLN A 346 -11.05 -10.19 -19.97
C GLN A 346 -9.81 -9.36 -19.61
N GLY A 347 -10.03 -8.08 -19.24
CA GLY A 347 -8.96 -7.17 -18.85
C GLY A 347 -8.29 -7.54 -17.52
N ALA A 348 -9.05 -8.05 -16.57
CA ALA A 348 -8.55 -8.53 -15.29
C ALA A 348 -7.78 -9.85 -15.38
N SER A 349 -7.90 -10.60 -16.47
CA SER A 349 -7.31 -11.94 -16.59
C SER A 349 -5.77 -11.98 -16.56
N THR A 350 -5.09 -10.99 -17.16
CA THR A 350 -3.62 -10.92 -17.13
C THR A 350 -3.10 -10.51 -15.74
N PRO A 351 -3.65 -9.46 -15.10
CA PRO A 351 -3.29 -9.13 -13.73
C PRO A 351 -3.53 -10.28 -12.74
N ALA A 352 -4.70 -10.94 -12.82
CA ALA A 352 -5.02 -12.07 -11.96
C ALA A 352 -4.05 -13.25 -12.18
N TYR A 353 -3.69 -13.53 -13.43
CA TYR A 353 -2.66 -14.53 -13.75
C TYR A 353 -1.31 -14.23 -13.08
N LEU A 354 -0.84 -12.98 -13.13
CA LEU A 354 0.43 -12.60 -12.50
C LEU A 354 0.34 -12.61 -10.97
N ALA A 355 -0.81 -12.24 -10.42
CA ALA A 355 -1.09 -12.31 -8.99
C ALA A 355 -1.13 -13.75 -8.44
N THR A 356 -1.32 -14.75 -9.31
CA THR A 356 -1.33 -16.17 -8.94
C THR A 356 -0.24 -16.98 -9.64
N LEU A 357 0.81 -16.31 -10.12
CA LEU A 357 1.88 -16.92 -10.89
C LEU A 357 2.57 -18.03 -10.09
N GLN A 358 2.70 -19.20 -10.72
CA GLN A 358 3.45 -20.33 -10.18
C GLN A 358 4.91 -20.20 -10.63
N GLY A 359 5.84 -20.36 -9.70
CA GLY A 359 7.27 -20.13 -9.92
C GLY A 359 7.66 -18.65 -9.90
N ASP A 360 8.90 -18.40 -10.33
CA ASP A 360 9.55 -17.09 -10.20
C ASP A 360 9.56 -16.29 -11.51
N GLU A 361 9.07 -16.86 -12.62
CA GLU A 361 9.12 -16.24 -13.95
C GLU A 361 7.73 -16.14 -14.61
N PRO A 362 7.41 -15.05 -15.33
CA PRO A 362 8.30 -13.92 -15.63
C PRO A 362 8.60 -13.02 -14.42
N ASN A 363 9.76 -12.36 -14.39
CA ASN A 363 10.12 -11.35 -13.37
C ASN A 363 10.78 -10.10 -13.97
N GLY A 364 10.29 -8.92 -13.62
CA GLY A 364 10.72 -7.64 -14.16
C GLY A 364 10.23 -7.38 -15.58
N GLU A 365 9.19 -8.09 -16.03
CA GLU A 365 8.73 -8.06 -17.41
C GLU A 365 7.48 -7.20 -17.62
N PHE A 366 7.24 -6.87 -18.90
CA PHE A 366 5.99 -6.27 -19.33
C PHE A 366 5.11 -7.32 -20.02
N VAL A 367 3.94 -7.59 -19.44
CA VAL A 367 3.08 -8.71 -19.84
C VAL A 367 1.77 -8.21 -20.43
N TYR A 368 1.34 -8.81 -21.54
CA TYR A 368 0.06 -8.52 -22.18
C TYR A 368 -0.57 -9.83 -22.67
N LEU A 369 -1.85 -10.05 -22.36
CA LEU A 369 -2.55 -11.31 -22.66
C LEU A 369 -1.76 -12.54 -22.17
N LYS A 370 -1.25 -12.46 -20.94
CA LYS A 370 -0.41 -13.49 -20.28
C LYS A 370 0.87 -13.86 -21.05
N LYS A 371 1.34 -13.00 -21.96
CA LYS A 371 2.61 -13.17 -22.68
C LYS A 371 3.54 -12.00 -22.40
N VAL A 372 4.82 -12.30 -22.21
CA VAL A 372 5.86 -11.25 -22.17
C VAL A 372 5.89 -10.57 -23.54
N VAL A 373 5.88 -9.24 -23.56
CA VAL A 373 5.94 -8.45 -24.78
C VAL A 373 7.06 -7.41 -24.68
N PRO A 374 7.81 -7.16 -25.78
CA PRO A 374 8.87 -6.16 -25.74
C PRO A 374 8.31 -4.77 -25.45
N TRP A 375 8.93 -4.03 -24.54
CA TRP A 375 8.46 -2.71 -24.13
C TRP A 375 9.28 -1.55 -24.71
N TYR A 376 10.45 -1.82 -25.30
CA TYR A 376 11.36 -0.83 -25.92
C TYR A 376 11.77 -1.23 -27.33
#